data_AF-A0A7C3TP81-F1
#
_entry.id   AF-A0A7C3TP81-F1
#
_cell.length_a   1.000
_cell.length_b   1.000
_cell.length_c   1.000
_cell.angle_alpha   90.00
_cell.angle_beta   90.00
_cell.angle_gamma   90.00
#
_symmetry.space_group_name_H-M   'P 1'
#
loop_
_entity.id
_entity.type
_entity.pdbx_description
1 polymer ?
#
loop_
_entity_poly.entity_id
_entity_poly.type
_entity_poly.pdbx_seq_one_letter_code
_entity_poly.pdbx_strand_id
1 'polypeptide(L)'
;MKSTNSWYFGEFGGRFIPETLYYCLDELEQSYNKYIKDKKFLSVLNNYLTSYAGRPTPLYFAKNLSEYCGFKIYLKREDLCNTGAHKINNTIGQVLLAKFMNKKRIIAETGAGQHGVATATTCALFSIKCVVYM
;
A
#
# COMPACT_ATOMS: atom_id res chain seq x y z
N MET A 1 -7.50 -32.52 0.49
CA MET A 1 -6.45 -32.10 -0.47
C MET A 1 -5.91 -30.75 -0.05
N LYS A 2 -4.76 -30.70 0.64
CA LYS A 2 -4.02 -29.46 0.94
C LYS A 2 -2.69 -29.53 0.18
N SER A 3 -2.67 -29.05 -1.07
CA SER A 3 -1.44 -28.62 -1.75
C SER A 3 -1.80 -27.97 -3.09
N THR A 4 -2.17 -26.71 -3.06
CA THR A 4 -1.88 -25.80 -4.17
C THR A 4 -0.92 -24.79 -3.56
N ASN A 5 0.30 -24.67 -4.06
CA ASN A 5 1.33 -23.79 -3.49
C ASN A 5 0.76 -22.36 -3.38
N SER A 6 0.35 -21.95 -2.18
CA SER A 6 -0.46 -20.73 -1.93
C SER A 6 0.28 -19.42 -2.24
N TRP A 7 1.56 -19.52 -2.59
CA TRP A 7 2.50 -18.42 -2.84
C TRP A 7 2.68 -18.10 -4.33
N TYR A 8 2.11 -18.90 -5.22
CA TYR A 8 2.31 -18.80 -6.66
C TYR A 8 1.03 -18.41 -7.40
N PHE A 9 1.21 -17.55 -8.40
CA PHE A 9 0.24 -17.22 -9.43
C PHE A 9 0.72 -17.85 -10.75
N GLY A 10 0.32 -19.10 -11.00
CA GLY A 10 0.89 -19.89 -12.10
C GLY A 10 2.36 -20.23 -11.81
N GLU A 11 3.26 -19.88 -12.71
CA GLU A 11 4.71 -20.06 -12.54
C GLU A 11 5.40 -18.92 -11.77
N PHE A 12 4.71 -17.79 -11.56
CA PHE A 12 5.27 -16.59 -10.94
C PHE A 12 4.93 -16.51 -9.45
N GLY A 13 5.83 -15.95 -8.64
CA GLY A 13 5.65 -15.79 -7.19
C GLY A 13 6.62 -16.63 -6.38
N GLY A 14 6.20 -17.13 -5.22
CA GLY A 14 7.05 -17.86 -4.30
C GLY A 14 7.80 -16.98 -3.30
N ARG A 15 8.69 -17.61 -2.52
CA ARG A 15 9.48 -16.98 -1.46
C ARG A 15 10.96 -17.35 -1.62
N PHE A 16 11.67 -16.61 -2.45
CA PHE A 16 13.10 -16.80 -2.71
C PHE A 16 13.92 -15.88 -1.80
N ILE A 17 14.03 -16.26 -0.53
CA ILE A 17 14.67 -15.44 0.51
C ILE A 17 15.64 -16.28 1.34
N PRO A 18 16.64 -15.65 1.99
CA PRO A 18 17.45 -16.32 3.00
C PRO A 18 16.61 -16.87 4.16
N GLU A 19 17.05 -17.98 4.74
CA GLU A 19 16.37 -18.66 5.85
C GLU A 19 16.09 -17.72 7.04
N THR A 20 17.01 -16.78 7.31
CA THR A 20 16.87 -15.79 8.38
C THR A 20 15.67 -14.86 8.24
N LEU A 21 15.09 -14.72 7.04
CA LEU A 21 13.91 -13.87 6.80
C LEU A 21 12.59 -14.65 6.80
N TYR A 22 12.63 -15.98 6.84
CA TYR A 22 11.44 -16.82 6.69
C TYR A 22 10.40 -16.52 7.79
N TYR A 23 10.86 -16.48 9.04
CA TYR A 23 9.99 -16.16 10.19
C TYR A 23 9.34 -14.79 10.08
N CYS A 24 10.05 -13.79 9.54
CA CYS A 24 9.51 -12.44 9.37
C CYS A 24 8.36 -12.40 8.36
N LEU A 25 8.45 -13.16 7.27
CA LEU A 25 7.38 -13.25 6.27
C LEU A 25 6.15 -14.01 6.81
N ASP A 26 6.36 -15.08 7.58
CA ASP A 26 5.27 -15.81 8.22
C ASP A 26 4.53 -14.93 9.25
N GLU A 27 5.27 -14.19 10.09
CA GLU A 27 4.67 -13.26 11.05
C GLU A 27 3.84 -12.17 10.34
N LEU A 28 4.37 -11.64 9.24
CA LEU A 28 3.69 -10.61 8.43
C LEU A 28 2.40 -11.16 7.82
N GLU A 29 2.46 -12.33 7.19
CA GLU A 29 1.30 -12.97 6.57
C GLU A 29 0.21 -13.28 7.60
N GLN A 30 0.57 -13.90 8.72
CA GLN A 30 -0.37 -14.23 9.79
C GLN A 30 -1.04 -12.96 10.34
N SER A 31 -0.25 -11.90 10.55
CA SER A 31 -0.75 -10.60 11.00
C SER A 31 -1.69 -9.98 9.97
N TYR A 32 -1.32 -9.98 8.70
CA TYR A 32 -2.18 -9.48 7.62
C TYR A 32 -3.51 -10.25 7.57
N ASN A 33 -3.48 -11.58 7.53
CA ASN A 33 -4.67 -12.45 7.47
C ASN A 33 -5.59 -12.28 8.68
N LYS A 34 -5.01 -11.94 9.84
CA LYS A 34 -5.75 -11.58 11.05
C LYS A 34 -6.42 -10.21 10.92
N TYR A 35 -5.65 -9.16 10.63
CA TYR A 35 -6.13 -7.78 10.69
C TYR A 35 -6.99 -7.36 9.50
N ILE A 36 -6.84 -7.99 8.33
CA ILE A 36 -7.71 -7.70 7.18
C ILE A 36 -9.18 -8.10 7.42
N LYS A 37 -9.44 -8.96 8.41
CA LYS A 37 -10.78 -9.36 8.86
C LYS A 37 -11.25 -8.59 10.10
N ASP A 38 -10.37 -7.78 10.70
CA ASP A 38 -10.66 -7.02 11.91
C ASP A 38 -11.42 -5.73 11.56
N LYS A 39 -12.64 -5.59 12.08
CA LYS A 39 -13.51 -4.42 11.82
C LYS A 39 -12.90 -3.11 12.29
N LYS A 40 -12.15 -3.11 13.39
CA LYS A 40 -11.48 -1.92 13.91
C LYS A 40 -10.33 -1.52 12.98
N PHE A 41 -9.53 -2.48 12.53
CA PHE A 41 -8.46 -2.22 11.56
C PHE A 41 -9.02 -1.61 10.26
N LEU A 42 -10.04 -2.24 9.67
CA LEU A 42 -10.69 -1.76 8.45
C LEU A 42 -11.33 -0.37 8.60
N SER A 43 -11.98 -0.12 9.74
CA SER A 43 -12.56 1.21 10.03
C SER A 43 -11.47 2.28 10.10
N VAL A 44 -10.37 2.02 10.82
CA VAL A 44 -9.26 2.96 10.92
C VAL A 44 -8.60 3.19 9.56
N LEU A 45 -8.36 2.12 8.79
CA LEU A 45 -7.81 2.20 7.44
C LEU A 45 -8.70 3.07 6.53
N ASN A 46 -10.00 2.80 6.48
CA ASN A 46 -10.95 3.54 5.66
C ASN A 46 -11.07 5.02 6.07
N ASN A 47 -10.98 5.30 7.37
CA ASN A 47 -10.96 6.68 7.86
C ASN A 47 -9.76 7.42 7.29
N TYR A 48 -8.54 6.89 7.40
CA TYR A 48 -7.34 7.55 6.86
C TYR A 48 -7.33 7.60 5.33
N LEU A 49 -7.84 6.57 4.64
CA LEU A 49 -7.98 6.61 3.19
C LEU A 49 -8.90 7.75 2.75
N THR A 50 -9.99 7.98 3.47
CA THR A 50 -10.95 9.05 3.15
C THR A 50 -10.42 10.42 3.58
N SER A 51 -10.09 10.58 4.87
CA SER A 51 -9.79 11.88 5.47
C SER A 51 -8.35 12.37 5.30
N TYR A 52 -7.41 11.47 5.04
CA TYR A 52 -5.99 11.81 4.90
C TYR A 52 -5.44 11.59 3.50
N ALA A 53 -5.75 10.46 2.85
CA ALA A 53 -5.34 10.22 1.47
C ALA A 53 -6.22 10.94 0.44
N GLY A 54 -7.44 11.36 0.82
CA GLY A 54 -8.35 12.10 -0.06
C GLY A 54 -9.20 11.20 -0.97
N ARG A 55 -9.48 9.97 -0.56
CA ARG A 55 -10.35 9.05 -1.31
C ARG A 55 -11.83 9.35 -1.09
N PRO A 56 -12.72 9.01 -2.05
CA PRO A 56 -12.41 8.49 -3.38
C PRO A 56 -11.88 9.58 -4.32
N THR A 57 -10.94 9.20 -5.18
CA THR A 57 -10.46 10.09 -6.26
C THR A 57 -11.47 10.14 -7.41
N PRO A 58 -11.65 11.29 -8.09
CA PRO A 58 -12.59 11.40 -9.20
C PRO A 58 -12.16 10.57 -10.41
N LEU A 59 -13.14 10.16 -11.22
CA LEU A 59 -12.94 9.62 -12.56
C LEU A 59 -13.26 10.72 -13.57
N TYR A 60 -12.24 11.40 -14.06
CA TYR A 60 -12.38 12.59 -14.88
C TYR A 60 -12.57 12.23 -16.35
N PHE A 61 -13.65 12.71 -16.98
CA PHE A 61 -13.86 12.57 -18.42
C PHE A 61 -13.02 13.60 -19.19
N ALA A 62 -12.00 13.13 -19.92
CA ALA A 62 -11.08 13.99 -20.66
C ALA A 62 -11.67 14.35 -22.03
N LYS A 63 -12.59 15.33 -22.06
CA LYS A 63 -13.39 15.69 -23.25
C LYS A 63 -12.53 15.95 -24.50
N ASN A 64 -11.62 16.91 -24.46
CA ASN A 64 -10.83 17.31 -25.64
C ASN A 64 -9.94 16.15 -26.14
N LEU A 65 -9.37 15.36 -25.22
CA LEU A 65 -8.58 14.19 -25.58
C LEU A 65 -9.45 13.09 -26.20
N SER A 66 -10.67 12.92 -25.71
CA SER A 66 -11.64 11.98 -26.27
C SER A 66 -12.05 12.37 -27.69
N GLU A 67 -12.29 13.67 -27.93
CA GLU A 67 -12.58 14.21 -29.26
C GLU A 67 -11.42 14.01 -30.22
N TYR A 68 -10.18 14.25 -29.76
CA TYR A 68 -8.98 14.02 -30.56
C TYR A 68 -8.75 12.54 -30.91
N CYS A 69 -8.98 11.62 -29.96
CA CYS A 69 -8.74 10.19 -30.17
C CYS A 69 -9.92 9.43 -30.83
N GLY A 70 -11.12 10.01 -30.86
CA GLY A 70 -12.32 9.37 -31.42
C GLY A 70 -13.01 8.34 -30.50
N PHE A 71 -12.63 8.26 -29.22
CA PHE A 71 -13.27 7.40 -28.22
C PHE A 71 -13.24 8.03 -26.82
N LYS A 72 -14.13 7.61 -25.93
CA LYS A 72 -14.23 8.17 -24.57
C LYS A 72 -13.00 7.79 -23.73
N ILE A 73 -12.30 8.79 -23.20
CA ILE A 73 -11.15 8.63 -22.32
C ILE A 73 -11.49 9.18 -20.93
N TYR A 74 -11.27 8.35 -19.91
CA TYR A 74 -11.42 8.73 -18.51
C TYR A 74 -10.09 8.58 -17.78
N LEU A 75 -9.77 9.54 -16.92
CA LEU A 75 -8.58 9.55 -16.08
C LEU A 75 -8.98 9.26 -14.63
N LYS A 76 -8.52 8.15 -14.07
CA LYS A 76 -8.66 7.86 -12.64
C LYS A 76 -7.63 8.69 -11.88
N ARG A 77 -8.08 9.72 -11.16
CA ARG A 77 -7.25 10.81 -10.64
C ARG A 77 -6.48 10.46 -9.36
N GLU A 78 -5.69 9.38 -9.36
CA GLU A 78 -4.82 9.03 -8.23
C GLU A 78 -3.65 10.03 -8.03
N ASP A 79 -3.43 10.93 -8.99
CA ASP A 79 -2.56 12.10 -8.83
C ASP A 79 -3.07 13.08 -7.76
N LEU A 80 -4.38 13.05 -7.46
CA LEU A 80 -4.99 13.87 -6.40
C LEU A 80 -4.93 13.24 -5.02
N CYS A 81 -4.46 11.99 -4.91
CA CYS A 81 -4.19 11.41 -3.59
C CYS A 81 -3.14 12.27 -2.88
N ASN A 82 -3.25 12.39 -1.55
CA ASN A 82 -2.19 13.02 -0.76
C ASN A 82 -0.82 12.38 -1.10
N THR A 83 0.24 13.18 -1.07
CA THR A 83 1.59 12.89 -1.63
C THR A 83 1.67 12.79 -3.16
N GLY A 84 0.57 13.03 -3.89
CA GLY A 84 0.56 13.16 -5.36
C GLY A 84 0.63 11.84 -6.15
N ALA A 85 0.46 10.69 -5.49
CA ALA A 85 0.53 9.39 -6.14
C ALA A 85 -0.28 8.31 -5.41
N HIS A 86 -0.66 7.25 -6.15
CA HIS A 86 -1.38 6.09 -5.61
C HIS A 86 -0.62 5.31 -4.51
N LYS A 87 0.69 5.55 -4.33
CA LYS A 87 1.53 4.82 -3.36
C LYS A 87 1.05 5.02 -1.92
N ILE A 88 0.47 6.18 -1.60
CA ILE A 88 -0.04 6.50 -0.26
C ILE A 88 -1.10 5.50 0.22
N ASN A 89 -1.90 4.95 -0.71
CA ASN A 89 -2.94 3.97 -0.39
C ASN A 89 -2.34 2.73 0.31
N ASN A 90 -1.23 2.21 -0.23
CA ASN A 90 -0.56 1.05 0.32
C ASN A 90 0.26 1.38 1.56
N THR A 91 0.99 2.52 1.57
CA THR A 91 1.82 2.87 2.73
C THR A 91 0.97 3.08 3.98
N ILE A 92 -0.20 3.72 3.88
CA ILE A 92 -1.16 3.82 5.01
C ILE A 92 -1.50 2.43 5.55
N GLY A 93 -1.86 1.49 4.67
CA GLY A 93 -2.20 0.12 5.05
C GLY A 93 -1.05 -0.60 5.77
N GLN A 94 0.16 -0.56 5.19
CA GLN A 94 1.31 -1.27 5.74
C GLN A 94 1.84 -0.68 7.05
N VAL A 95 1.92 0.66 7.14
CA VAL A 95 2.38 1.31 8.38
C VAL A 95 1.34 1.15 9.48
N LEU A 96 0.04 1.18 9.15
CA LEU A 96 -1.02 0.84 10.10
C LEU A 96 -0.91 -0.62 10.57
N LEU A 97 -0.67 -1.55 9.66
CA LEU A 97 -0.44 -2.96 10.01
C LEU A 97 0.76 -3.11 10.94
N ALA A 98 1.89 -2.47 10.63
CA ALA A 98 3.07 -2.46 11.48
C ALA A 98 2.79 -1.88 12.88
N LYS A 99 1.94 -0.84 12.97
CA LYS A 99 1.45 -0.30 14.24
C LYS A 99 0.66 -1.35 15.04
N PHE A 100 -0.24 -2.08 14.40
CA PHE A 100 -1.02 -3.15 15.03
C PHE A 100 -0.16 -4.37 15.41
N MET A 101 0.92 -4.62 14.67
CA MET A 101 1.98 -5.58 15.01
C MET A 101 2.96 -5.05 16.07
N ASN A 102 2.71 -3.88 16.65
CA ASN A 102 3.56 -3.21 17.65
C ASN A 102 5.00 -2.90 17.18
N LYS A 103 5.27 -2.89 15.87
CA LYS A 103 6.58 -2.52 15.34
C LYS A 103 6.79 -1.00 15.53
N LYS A 104 8.02 -0.60 15.87
CA LYS A 104 8.38 0.79 16.20
C LYS A 104 9.21 1.48 15.13
N ARG A 105 9.59 0.75 14.09
CA ARG A 105 10.43 1.22 13.00
C ARG A 105 9.99 0.61 11.69
N ILE A 106 9.99 1.42 10.64
CA ILE A 106 9.79 1.04 9.25
C ILE A 106 11.10 1.25 8.49
N ILE A 107 11.40 0.30 7.61
CA ILE A 107 12.40 0.46 6.55
C ILE A 107 11.68 0.46 5.21
N ALA A 108 12.20 1.23 4.27
CA ALA A 108 11.77 1.18 2.88
C ALA A 108 12.94 1.50 1.97
N GLU A 109 12.90 0.99 0.75
CA GLU A 109 13.76 1.39 -0.35
C GLU A 109 13.07 2.42 -1.24
N THR A 110 13.83 3.21 -1.99
CA THR A 110 13.24 4.03 -3.04
C THR A 110 14.23 4.29 -4.18
N GLY A 111 13.75 4.31 -5.41
CA GLY A 111 14.53 4.79 -6.57
C GLY A 111 14.31 6.28 -6.77
N ALA A 112 13.27 6.63 -7.54
CA ALA A 112 12.91 8.01 -7.83
C ALA A 112 12.42 8.84 -6.62
N GLY A 113 12.33 8.27 -5.42
CA GLY A 113 11.96 8.97 -4.18
C GLY A 113 10.48 8.93 -3.80
N GLN A 114 9.56 8.72 -4.74
CA GLN A 114 8.11 8.78 -4.48
C GLN A 114 7.62 7.76 -3.43
N HIS A 115 8.18 6.54 -3.41
CA HIS A 115 7.84 5.57 -2.38
C HIS A 115 8.39 5.99 -1.01
N GLY A 116 9.64 6.47 -0.96
CA GLY A 116 10.25 6.99 0.26
C GLY A 116 9.43 8.11 0.89
N VAL A 117 8.97 9.07 0.08
CA VAL A 117 8.12 10.18 0.53
C VAL A 117 6.77 9.68 1.08
N ALA A 118 6.08 8.78 0.38
CA ALA A 118 4.81 8.22 0.86
C ALA A 118 4.97 7.44 2.17
N THR A 119 6.03 6.63 2.30
CA THR A 119 6.33 5.85 3.51
C THR A 119 6.71 6.77 4.66
N ALA A 120 7.58 7.76 4.45
CA ALA A 120 7.97 8.72 5.48
C ALA A 120 6.78 9.56 5.97
N THR A 121 5.92 10.03 5.06
CA THR A 121 4.69 10.76 5.37
C THR A 121 3.77 9.93 6.27
N THR A 122 3.57 8.66 5.91
CA THR A 122 2.71 7.76 6.68
C THR A 122 3.32 7.41 8.05
N CYS A 123 4.63 7.22 8.12
CA CYS A 123 5.33 6.99 9.38
C CYS A 123 5.22 8.19 10.32
N ALA A 124 5.33 9.41 9.79
CA ALA A 124 5.11 10.63 10.56
C ALA A 124 3.67 10.71 11.10
N LEU A 125 2.67 10.40 10.27
CA LEU A 125 1.25 10.35 10.68
C LEU A 125 1.00 9.41 11.86
N PHE A 126 1.68 8.25 11.89
CA PHE A 126 1.49 7.24 12.93
C PHE A 126 2.51 7.28 14.07
N SER A 127 3.42 8.27 14.07
CA SER A 127 4.52 8.41 15.03
C SER A 127 5.43 7.16 15.08
N ILE A 128 5.80 6.63 13.92
CA ILE A 128 6.70 5.48 13.77
C ILE A 128 8.04 5.95 13.16
N LYS A 129 9.18 5.45 13.67
CA LYS A 129 10.49 5.81 13.13
C LYS A 129 10.63 5.28 11.70
N CYS A 130 11.06 6.10 10.76
CA CYS A 130 11.25 5.72 9.36
C CYS A 130 12.72 5.82 8.95
N VAL A 131 13.21 4.83 8.21
CA VAL A 131 14.50 4.89 7.52
C VAL A 131 14.28 4.50 6.06
N VAL A 132 14.65 5.38 5.14
CA VAL A 132 14.56 5.13 3.70
C VAL A 132 15.96 4.94 3.14
N TYR A 133 16.18 3.84 2.44
CA TYR A 133 17.39 3.57 1.67
C TYR A 133 17.14 3.99 0.22
N MET A 134 18.00 4.84 -0.33
CA MET A 134 17.89 5.40 -1.67
C MET A 134 19.20 5.23 -2.40
#